data_AF-A0A2H6ETR8-F1
#
_entry.id   AF-A0A2H6ETR8-F1
#
_cell.length_a   1.000
_cell.length_b   1.000
_cell.length_c   1.000
_cell.angle_alpha   90.00
_cell.angle_beta   90.00
_cell.angle_gamma   90.00
#
_symmetry.space_group_name_H-M   'P 1'
#
loop_
_entity.id
_entity.type
_entity.pdbx_description
1 polymer ?
#
loop_
_entity_poly.entity_id
_entity_poly.type
_entity_poly.pdbx_seq_one_letter_code
_entity_poly.pdbx_strand_id
1 'polypeptide(L)' 'MITYPPPADGKCPKCGGEIIQRDDDKDETVRNRLAVYEKLTAPLKRFYAKKGLLKTINGDDTIENVYEKILKKIGPDFQ' A
#
# COMPACT_ATOMS: atom_id res chain seq x y z
N MET A 1 -6.32 -7.02 9.38
CA MET A 1 -7.75 -6.63 9.24
C MET A 1 -8.02 -6.46 7.75
N ILE A 2 -9.01 -7.16 7.19
CA ILE A 2 -9.44 -6.93 5.81
C ILE A 2 -10.38 -5.72 5.85
N THR A 3 -9.96 -4.59 5.29
CA THR A 3 -10.72 -3.34 5.28
C THR A 3 -11.63 -3.20 4.06
N TYR A 4 -11.41 -4.02 3.03
CA TYR A 4 -12.24 -4.10 1.83
C TYR A 4 -12.45 -5.58 1.45
N PRO A 5 -13.50 -6.23 1.97
CA PRO A 5 -13.76 -7.64 1.70
C PRO A 5 -14.19 -7.87 0.25
N PRO A 6 -13.90 -9.05 -0.33
CA PRO A 6 -14.39 -9.39 -1.66
C PRO A 6 -15.94 -9.47 -1.66
N PRO A 7 -16.58 -9.27 -2.82
CA PRO A 7 -18.01 -9.54 -2.99
C PRO A 7 -18.36 -10.99 -2.60
N ALA A 8 -19.59 -11.21 -2.15
CA ALA A 8 -20.04 -12.52 -1.67
C ALA A 8 -20.01 -13.63 -2.73
N ASP A 9 -20.10 -13.27 -4.01
CA ASP A 9 -20.01 -14.21 -5.14
C ASP A 9 -18.56 -14.52 -5.56
N GLY A 10 -17.57 -13.91 -4.91
CA GLY A 10 -16.15 -14.09 -5.19
C GLY A 10 -15.70 -13.51 -6.54
N LYS A 11 -16.52 -12.66 -7.19
CA LYS A 11 -16.20 -12.14 -8.52
C LYS A 11 -15.83 -10.66 -8.48
N CYS A 12 -14.92 -10.29 -9.38
CA CYS A 12 -14.53 -8.91 -9.58
C CYS A 12 -15.71 -8.11 -10.15
N PRO A 13 -16.15 -7.02 -9.50
CA PRO A 13 -17.30 -6.23 -9.97
C PRO A 13 -17.01 -5.49 -11.29
N LYS A 14 -15.75 -5.38 -11.70
CA LYS A 14 -15.34 -4.68 -12.93
C LYS A 14 -15.26 -5.59 -14.16
N CYS A 15 -14.81 -6.83 -13.99
CA CYS A 15 -14.55 -7.73 -15.13
C CYS A 15 -15.11 -9.15 -14.97
N GLY A 16 -15.71 -9.49 -13.84
CA GLY A 16 -16.31 -10.81 -13.56
C GLY A 16 -15.32 -11.95 -13.28
N GLY A 17 -14.01 -11.68 -13.27
CA GLY A 17 -12.99 -12.67 -12.94
C GLY A 17 -13.04 -13.12 -11.48
N GLU A 18 -12.55 -14.33 -11.20
CA GLU A 18 -12.51 -14.89 -9.85
C GLU A 18 -11.47 -14.19 -8.97
N ILE A 19 -11.86 -13.88 -7.74
CA ILE A 19 -10.97 -13.32 -6.71
C ILE A 19 -10.43 -14.48 -5.88
N ILE A 20 -9.10 -14.60 -5.86
CA ILE A 20 -8.38 -15.59 -5.06
C ILE A 20 -7.50 -14.90 -4.03
N GLN A 21 -7.28 -15.56 -2.89
CA GLN A 21 -6.19 -15.18 -1.99
C GLN A 21 -4.87 -15.60 -2.64
N ARG A 22 -3.86 -14.71 -2.61
CA ARG A 22 -2.54 -15.05 -3.13
C ARG A 22 -1.84 -16.04 -2.21
N ASP A 23 -1.03 -16.92 -2.79
CA ASP A 23 -0.29 -17.94 -2.04
C ASP A 23 0.67 -17.37 -1.00
N ASP A 24 1.15 -16.13 -1.21
CA ASP A 24 2.08 -15.42 -0.33
C ASP A 24 1.40 -14.60 0.78
N ASP A 25 0.06 -14.57 0.84
CA ASP A 25 -0.71 -13.92 1.90
C ASP A 25 -0.97 -14.87 3.08
N LYS A 26 0.04 -15.65 3.48
CA LYS A 26 0.04 -16.53 4.66
C LYS A 26 0.85 -15.87 5.78
N ASP A 27 0.49 -16.09 7.04
CA ASP A 27 1.10 -15.40 8.19
C ASP A 27 2.65 -15.50 8.21
N GLU A 28 3.19 -16.70 8.02
CA GLU A 28 4.64 -16.92 7.97
C GLU A 28 5.31 -16.10 6.85
N THR A 29 4.74 -16.12 5.65
CA THR A 29 5.24 -15.37 4.49
C THR A 29 5.16 -13.87 4.72
N VAL A 30 4.07 -13.37 5.32
CA VAL A 30 3.89 -11.96 5.66
C VAL A 30 4.96 -11.50 6.66
N ARG A 31 5.21 -12.28 7.72
CA ARG A 31 6.26 -11.97 8.71
C ARG A 31 7.64 -11.89 8.06
N ASN A 32 7.97 -12.86 7.21
CA ASN A 32 9.24 -12.84 6.49
C ASN A 32 9.35 -11.63 5.56
N ARG A 33 8.29 -11.28 4.82
CA ARG A 33 8.26 -10.09 3.95
C ARG A 33 8.47 -8.79 4.74
N LEU A 34 7.88 -8.65 5.93
CA LEU A 34 8.10 -7.49 6.79
C LEU A 34 9.55 -7.43 7.31
N ALA A 35 10.13 -8.56 7.72
CA ALA A 35 11.52 -8.62 8.15
C ALA A 35 12.50 -8.24 7.02
N VAL A 36 12.22 -8.69 5.79
CA VAL A 36 13.02 -8.32 4.60
C VAL A 36 12.85 -6.83 4.26
N TYR A 37 11.62 -6.30 4.33
CA TYR A 37 11.35 -4.86 4.14
C TYR A 37 12.17 -4.01 5.11
N GLU A 38 12.18 -4.34 6.40
CA GLU A 38 12.93 -3.58 7.40
C GLU A 38 14.44 -3.61 7.15
N LYS A 39 14.98 -4.74 6.69
CA LYS A 39 16.41 -4.88 6.40
C LYS A 39 16.83 -4.17 5.11
N LEU A 40 16.04 -4.31 4.04
CA LEU A 40 16.49 -3.95 2.69
C LEU A 40 15.81 -2.70 2.12
N THR A 41 14.54 -2.46 2.47
CA THR A 41 13.74 -1.39 1.88
C THR A 41 13.63 -0.17 2.81
N ALA A 42 13.44 -0.36 4.11
CA ALA A 42 13.30 0.73 5.07
C ALA A 42 14.48 1.74 5.07
N PRO A 43 15.76 1.33 4.86
CA PRO A 43 16.88 2.28 4.74
C PRO A 43 16.74 3.29 3.61
N LEU A 44 15.98 2.97 2.54
CA LEU A 44 15.73 3.89 1.43
C LEU A 44 14.99 5.16 1.88
N LYS A 45 14.17 5.08 2.94
CA LYS A 45 13.53 6.26 3.55
C LYS A 45 14.57 7.31 3.91
N ARG A 46 15.67 6.90 4.56
CA ARG A 46 16.77 7.80 4.93
C ARG A 46 17.47 8.39 3.70
N PHE A 47 17.65 7.59 2.66
CA PHE A 47 18.27 8.05 1.40
C PHE A 47 17.45 9.17 0.74
N TYR A 48 16.15 8.97 0.55
CA TYR A 48 15.28 10.00 -0.05
C TYR A 48 15.04 11.20 0.87
N ALA A 49 15.05 11.00 2.19
CA ALA A 49 14.98 12.10 3.17
C ALA A 49 16.19 13.03 3.05
N LYS A 50 17.41 12.49 2.96
CA LYS A 50 18.63 13.28 2.77
C LYS A 50 18.63 14.08 1.46
N LYS A 51 17.91 13.62 0.44
CA LYS A 51 17.75 14.33 -0.84
C LYS A 51 16.62 15.36 -0.82
N GLY A 52 15.87 15.50 0.27
CA GLY A 52 14.70 16.39 0.35
C GLY A 52 13.50 15.92 -0.47
N LEU A 53 13.54 14.70 -1.02
CA LEU A 53 12.51 14.14 -1.90
C LEU A 53 11.44 13.36 -1.14
N LEU A 54 11.75 12.86 0.06
CA LEU A 54 10.80 12.06 0.83
C LEU A 54 9.61 12.90 1.28
N LYS A 55 8.41 12.45 0.92
CA LYS A 55 7.13 12.94 1.44
C LYS A 55 6.47 11.82 2.25
N THR A 56 6.23 12.04 3.55
CA THR A 56 5.60 11.05 4.44
C THR A 56 4.11 11.32 4.60
N ILE A 57 3.30 10.27 4.56
CA ILE A 57 1.83 10.29 4.69
C ILE A 57 1.42 9.16 5.64
N ASN A 58 0.42 9.39 6.49
CA ASN A 58 -0.18 8.33 7.30
C ASN A 58 -1.10 7.47 6.41
N GLY A 59 -0.81 6.17 6.31
CA GLY A 59 -1.61 5.21 5.54
C GLY A 59 -2.74 4.54 6.34
N ASP A 60 -2.81 4.77 7.65
CA ASP A 60 -3.88 4.26 8.52
C ASP A 60 -5.02 5.28 8.61
N ASP A 61 -5.76 5.42 7.51
CA ASP A 61 -6.90 6.34 7.32
C ASP A 61 -7.77 5.82 6.16
N THR A 62 -8.89 6.48 5.83
CA THR A 62 -9.73 6.11 4.67
C THR A 62 -8.99 6.29 3.35
N ILE A 63 -9.40 5.54 2.32
CA ILE A 63 -8.78 5.60 0.99
C ILE A 63 -8.83 7.03 0.43
N GLU A 64 -9.97 7.71 0.60
CA GLU A 64 -10.22 9.07 0.14
C GLU A 64 -9.28 10.06 0.85
N ASN A 65 -9.16 9.97 2.17
CA ASN A 65 -8.30 10.85 2.96
C ASN A 65 -6.82 10.66 2.62
N VAL A 66 -6.37 9.41 2.44
CA VAL A 66 -4.99 9.12 2.03
C VAL A 66 -4.72 9.69 0.63
N TYR A 67 -5.66 9.53 -0.30
CA TYR A 67 -5.56 10.05 -1.66
C TYR A 67 -5.41 11.58 -1.69
N GLU A 68 -6.26 12.30 -0.96
CA GLU A 68 -6.17 13.77 -0.85
C GLU A 68 -4.84 14.24 -0.26
N LYS A 69 -4.36 13.55 0.79
CA LYS A 69 -3.06 13.84 1.40
C LYS A 69 -1.90 13.62 0.42
N ILE A 70 -1.98 12.61 -0.44
CA ILE A 70 -1.00 12.36 -1.51
C ILE A 70 -0.98 13.54 -2.48
N LEU A 71 -2.14 13.89 -3.07
CA LEU A 71 -2.25 14.98 -4.03
C LEU A 71 -1.73 16.32 -3.48
N LYS A 72 -2.13 16.66 -2.24
CA LYS A 72 -1.66 17.88 -1.57
C LYS A 72 -0.14 17.94 -1.40
N LYS A 73 0.54 16.79 -1.32
CA LYS A 73 1.97 16.69 -1.03
C LYS A 73 2.85 16.63 -2.28
N ILE A 74 2.32 16.13 -3.39
CA ILE A 74 3.00 16.08 -4.70
C ILE A 74 2.76 17.36 -5.52
N GLY A 75 1.69 18.11 -5.26
CA GLY A 75 1.41 19.39 -5.93
C GLY A 75 0.77 19.24 -7.32
N PRO A 76 0.49 20.37 -8.01
CA PRO A 76 -0.22 20.41 -9.29
C PRO A 76 0.57 19.88 -10.49
N ASP A 77 1.87 19.61 -10.35
CA ASP A 77 2.74 19.13 -11.43
C ASP A 77 2.45 17.67 -11.87
N PHE A 78 1.45 17.02 -11.27
CA PHE A 78 1.09 15.61 -11.48
C PHE A 78 -0.37 15.41 -11.94
N GLN A 79 -1.02 16.45 -12.45
CA GLN A 79 -2.39 16.39 -12.97
C GLN A 79 -2.45 16.37 -14.50
#